data_AF-A0A939S0C9-F1
#
_entry.id   AF-A0A939S0C9-F1
#
_cell.length_a   1.000
_cell.length_b   1.000
_cell.length_c   1.000
_cell.angle_alpha   90.00
_cell.angle_beta   90.00
_cell.angle_gamma   90.00
#
_symmetry.space_group_name_H-M   'P 1'
#
loop_
_entity.id
_entity.type
_entity.pdbx_description
1 polymer ?
#
loop_
_entity_poly.entity_id
_entity_poly.type
_entity_poly.pdbx_seq_one_letter_code
_entity_poly.pdbx_strand_id
1 'polypeptide(L)'
;MSEIDPTDHALATIASILEHPEPVRETETEMVVDGEQVVADEHPIADEHVVVDEHAMVDEHEHPVVEEQPLVPEHTDADGYSKVGPGPMVAIRLKWTVHRGDDGQFYVHETIGEQSAPVVSGPMTSEAAVHFVDAHEDEAHRRFEELRSEIAGRSSLADYERKGEA
;
A
#
# COMPACT_ATOMS: atom_id res chain seq x y z
N MET A 1 50.77 12.30 21.62
CA MET A 1 50.21 11.18 20.85
C MET A 1 48.80 11.60 20.53
N SER A 2 48.50 11.94 19.27
CA SER A 2 47.16 12.40 18.89
C SER A 2 46.22 11.20 18.97
N GLU A 3 45.30 11.27 19.92
CA GLU A 3 44.15 10.36 20.03
C GLU A 3 43.42 10.41 18.68
N ILE A 4 43.36 9.28 17.97
CA ILE A 4 42.63 9.18 16.70
C ILE A 4 41.16 9.32 17.06
N ASP A 5 40.56 10.44 16.68
CA ASP A 5 39.15 10.69 16.87
C ASP A 5 38.34 9.57 16.19
N PRO A 6 37.36 8.96 16.89
CA PRO A 6 36.58 7.84 16.34
C PRO A 6 35.86 8.21 15.03
N THR A 7 35.57 9.50 14.81
CA THR A 7 34.99 10.00 13.56
C THR A 7 35.99 9.94 12.41
N ASP A 8 37.26 10.28 12.66
CA ASP A 8 38.33 10.24 11.65
C ASP A 8 38.62 8.80 11.22
N HIS A 9 38.62 7.87 12.18
CA HIS A 9 38.71 6.43 11.90
C HIS A 9 37.53 5.92 11.05
N ALA A 10 36.31 6.37 11.34
CA ALA A 10 35.12 5.99 10.57
C ALA A 10 35.19 6.54 9.13
N LEU A 11 35.60 7.80 8.96
CA LEU A 11 35.77 8.42 7.64
C LEU A 11 36.87 7.72 6.81
N ALA A 12 37.99 7.34 7.43
CA ALA A 12 39.06 6.60 6.77
C ALA A 12 38.58 5.21 6.29
N THR A 13 37.76 4.53 7.08
CA THR A 13 37.20 3.20 6.73
C THR A 13 36.27 3.31 5.52
N ILE A 14 35.37 4.30 5.51
CA ILE A 14 34.43 4.52 4.40
C ILE A 14 35.20 4.90 3.11
N ALA A 15 36.23 5.73 3.22
CA ALA A 15 37.08 6.08 2.09
C ALA A 15 37.79 4.86 1.49
N SER A 16 38.28 3.93 2.31
CA SER A 16 38.96 2.71 1.86
C SER A 16 38.07 1.79 1.02
N ILE A 17 36.77 1.70 1.34
CA ILE A 17 35.78 0.88 0.61
C ILE A 17 35.46 1.49 -0.75
N LEU A 18 35.40 2.83 -0.83
CA LEU A 18 35.13 3.54 -2.08
C LEU A 18 36.33 3.53 -3.04
N GLU A 19 37.56 3.56 -2.50
CA GLU A 19 38.79 3.59 -3.29
C GLU A 19 39.19 2.20 -3.82
N HIS A 20 38.82 1.12 -3.11
CA HIS A 20 39.08 -0.25 -3.54
C HIS A 20 37.80 -1.09 -3.53
N PRO A 21 37.02 -1.14 -4.63
CA PRO A 21 35.94 -2.11 -4.73
C PRO A 21 36.55 -3.52 -4.73
N GLU A 22 36.24 -4.31 -3.70
CA GLU A 22 36.63 -5.72 -3.64
C GLU A 22 36.02 -6.48 -4.86
N PRO A 23 36.78 -7.34 -5.54
CA PRO A 23 36.22 -8.16 -6.61
C PRO A 23 35.19 -9.13 -6.01
N VAL A 24 33.97 -9.04 -6.54
CA VAL A 24 32.82 -9.89 -6.24
C VAL A 24 33.25 -11.36 -6.29
N ARG A 25 33.22 -12.05 -5.15
CA ARG A 25 33.44 -13.50 -5.11
C ARG A 25 32.15 -14.19 -5.56
N GLU A 26 32.08 -14.53 -6.84
CA GLU A 26 31.14 -15.52 -7.35
C GLU A 26 31.60 -16.90 -6.86
N THR A 27 30.81 -17.56 -6.02
CA THR A 27 30.99 -18.99 -5.75
C THR A 27 29.61 -19.62 -5.66
N GLU A 28 29.08 -19.89 -6.84
CA GLU A 28 27.98 -20.81 -7.10
C GLU A 28 28.46 -22.22 -6.72
N THR A 29 27.93 -22.75 -5.62
CA THR A 29 28.04 -24.18 -5.27
C THR A 29 26.79 -24.61 -4.51
N GLU A 30 25.84 -25.21 -5.22
CA GLU A 30 25.11 -26.36 -4.69
C GLU A 30 24.60 -27.25 -5.83
N MET A 31 25.40 -28.28 -6.15
CA MET A 31 24.95 -29.48 -6.86
C MET A 31 24.36 -30.45 -5.85
N VAL A 32 23.11 -30.92 -6.04
CA VAL A 32 22.62 -32.16 -5.42
C VAL A 32 21.73 -32.95 -6.39
N VAL A 33 22.35 -33.99 -6.96
CA VAL A 33 21.88 -35.38 -7.12
C VAL A 33 20.88 -35.73 -8.24
N ASP A 34 21.48 -36.40 -9.22
CA ASP A 34 21.05 -37.47 -10.15
C ASP A 34 20.02 -38.49 -9.60
N GLY A 35 19.01 -38.87 -10.42
CA GLY A 35 18.15 -40.02 -10.13
C GLY A 35 16.81 -40.13 -10.88
N GLU A 36 16.87 -40.42 -12.19
CA GLU A 36 16.07 -41.43 -12.93
C GLU A 36 14.50 -41.46 -12.87
N GLN A 37 13.87 -41.22 -14.04
CA GLN A 37 12.62 -41.77 -14.64
C GLN A 37 11.27 -41.72 -13.86
N VAL A 38 10.11 -41.45 -14.47
CA VAL A 38 9.29 -42.40 -15.26
C VAL A 38 8.11 -41.66 -15.98
N VAL A 39 8.16 -41.66 -17.32
CA VAL A 39 7.12 -41.86 -18.39
C VAL A 39 5.79 -41.07 -18.53
N ALA A 40 5.41 -40.99 -19.83
CA ALA A 40 4.09 -40.81 -20.46
C ALA A 40 3.67 -39.35 -20.69
N ASP A 41 3.32 -38.87 -21.89
CA ASP A 41 2.99 -39.47 -23.19
C ASP A 41 3.02 -38.32 -24.23
N GLU A 42 3.57 -38.56 -25.43
CA GLU A 42 3.64 -37.58 -26.53
C GLU A 42 2.37 -37.63 -27.40
N HIS A 43 1.69 -36.47 -27.50
CA HIS A 43 1.12 -35.86 -28.73
C HIS A 43 -0.11 -36.53 -29.41
N PRO A 44 -0.78 -35.89 -30.41
CA PRO A 44 -1.17 -34.48 -30.65
C PRO A 44 -2.64 -34.37 -31.19
N ILE A 45 -3.16 -33.16 -31.48
CA ILE A 45 -3.86 -32.88 -32.76
C ILE A 45 -4.24 -31.41 -32.93
N ALA A 46 -3.80 -30.85 -34.05
CA ALA A 46 -4.36 -29.68 -34.71
C ALA A 46 -5.55 -30.12 -35.58
N ASP A 47 -6.62 -29.33 -35.61
CA ASP A 47 -7.53 -29.26 -36.75
C ASP A 47 -8.12 -27.85 -36.83
N GLU A 48 -8.14 -27.31 -38.04
CA GLU A 48 -8.40 -25.91 -38.39
C GLU A 48 -9.69 -25.86 -39.23
N HIS A 49 -10.50 -24.81 -39.01
CA HIS A 49 -11.61 -24.29 -39.83
C HIS A 49 -12.99 -25.00 -39.85
N VAL A 50 -14.06 -24.22 -39.65
CA VAL A 50 -14.93 -23.72 -40.75
C VAL A 50 -16.20 -22.99 -40.21
N VAL A 51 -16.26 -21.69 -40.50
CA VAL A 51 -17.37 -20.78 -40.89
C VAL A 51 -18.64 -20.62 -40.02
N VAL A 52 -18.88 -19.40 -39.51
CA VAL A 52 -19.84 -18.36 -39.97
C VAL A 52 -21.28 -18.56 -39.50
N ASP A 53 -21.77 -17.65 -38.64
CA ASP A 53 -22.92 -16.80 -38.96
C ASP A 53 -22.99 -15.58 -37.99
N GLU A 54 -23.01 -14.39 -38.57
CA GLU A 54 -23.19 -13.11 -37.88
C GLU A 54 -24.64 -12.93 -37.42
N HIS A 55 -24.91 -12.69 -36.14
CA HIS A 55 -26.12 -11.96 -35.76
C HIS A 55 -25.98 -11.20 -34.44
N ALA A 56 -26.03 -9.87 -34.59
CA ALA A 56 -26.70 -8.91 -33.74
C ALA A 56 -26.00 -8.44 -32.44
N MET A 57 -25.69 -7.14 -32.46
CA MET A 57 -25.38 -6.27 -31.35
C MET A 57 -26.42 -6.38 -30.22
N VAL A 58 -25.95 -6.75 -29.02
CA VAL A 58 -26.57 -6.45 -27.71
C VAL A 58 -25.38 -6.32 -26.75
N ASP A 59 -24.88 -5.11 -26.53
CA ASP A 59 -25.23 -4.29 -25.36
C ASP A 59 -24.75 -4.93 -24.03
N GLU A 60 -23.61 -4.43 -23.55
CA GLU A 60 -23.33 -4.10 -22.14
C GLU A 60 -23.73 -5.09 -21.02
N HIS A 61 -23.28 -6.34 -21.07
CA HIS A 61 -23.32 -7.21 -19.87
C HIS A 61 -21.93 -7.71 -19.48
N GLU A 62 -21.01 -6.78 -19.23
CA GLU A 62 -19.84 -7.04 -18.40
C GLU A 62 -20.20 -6.81 -16.92
N HIS A 63 -19.86 -7.83 -16.12
CA HIS A 63 -19.96 -7.93 -14.66
C HIS A 63 -21.37 -8.13 -14.09
N PRO A 64 -21.80 -9.39 -13.83
CA PRO A 64 -22.90 -9.59 -12.89
C PRO A 64 -22.53 -8.91 -11.59
N VAL A 65 -23.35 -7.94 -11.20
CA VAL A 65 -23.48 -7.43 -9.83
C VAL A 65 -23.69 -8.64 -8.92
N VAL A 66 -22.59 -9.20 -8.43
CA VAL A 66 -22.60 -9.82 -7.12
C VAL A 66 -22.74 -8.63 -6.20
N GLU A 67 -23.97 -8.35 -5.79
CA GLU A 67 -24.22 -7.71 -4.51
C GLU A 67 -23.47 -8.56 -3.48
N GLU A 68 -22.21 -8.24 -3.26
CA GLU A 68 -21.60 -8.41 -1.96
C GLU A 68 -22.45 -7.52 -1.06
N GLN A 69 -23.55 -8.08 -0.56
CA GLN A 69 -24.16 -7.61 0.67
C GLN A 69 -22.98 -7.49 1.61
N PRO A 70 -22.54 -6.27 2.00
CA PRO A 70 -21.45 -6.16 2.95
C PRO A 70 -21.97 -6.93 4.16
N LEU A 71 -21.27 -8.02 4.49
CA LEU A 71 -21.57 -8.79 5.69
C LEU A 71 -21.57 -7.77 6.80
N VAL A 72 -22.78 -7.40 7.24
CA VAL A 72 -23.02 -6.44 8.31
C VAL A 72 -22.04 -6.84 9.40
N PRO A 73 -21.03 -6.02 9.69
CA PRO A 73 -20.10 -6.39 10.71
C PRO A 73 -20.93 -6.63 11.97
N GLU A 74 -20.92 -7.85 12.51
CA GLU A 74 -21.48 -8.13 13.83
C GLU A 74 -20.63 -7.36 14.84
N HIS A 75 -20.87 -6.05 14.96
CA HIS A 75 -20.07 -5.15 15.77
C HIS A 75 -21.01 -4.32 16.63
N THR A 76 -21.58 -4.97 17.65
CA THR A 76 -22.23 -4.27 18.76
C THR A 76 -21.24 -3.64 19.74
N ASP A 77 -19.95 -3.88 19.56
CA ASP A 77 -18.88 -3.30 20.35
C ASP A 77 -17.97 -2.50 19.42
N ALA A 78 -17.68 -1.23 19.72
CA ALA A 78 -16.75 -0.41 18.94
C ALA A 78 -15.30 -0.95 18.95
N ASP A 79 -15.04 -2.01 19.70
CA ASP A 79 -13.73 -2.66 19.75
C ASP A 79 -13.42 -3.34 18.41
N GLY A 80 -12.28 -2.97 17.81
CA GLY A 80 -11.92 -3.44 16.48
C GLY A 80 -12.52 -2.62 15.34
N TYR A 81 -13.34 -1.60 15.61
CA TYR A 81 -13.76 -0.65 14.59
C TYR A 81 -12.54 0.06 14.01
N SER A 82 -12.38 0.04 12.69
CA SER A 82 -11.24 0.69 12.03
C SER A 82 -11.63 1.26 10.68
N LYS A 83 -10.99 2.37 10.33
CA LYS A 83 -11.14 3.05 9.04
C LYS A 83 -9.79 3.53 8.55
N VAL A 84 -9.65 3.65 7.24
CA VAL A 84 -8.44 4.16 6.60
C VAL A 84 -8.81 5.42 5.82
N GLY A 85 -8.05 6.49 6.02
CA GLY A 85 -8.26 7.78 5.36
C GLY A 85 -7.93 7.75 3.86
N PRO A 86 -8.15 8.86 3.15
CA PRO A 86 -7.85 8.98 1.73
C PRO A 86 -6.35 9.10 1.46
N GLY A 87 -5.92 8.79 0.23
CA GLY A 87 -4.57 9.06 -0.27
C GLY A 87 -3.98 7.90 -1.05
N PRO A 88 -3.15 8.13 -2.08
CA PRO A 88 -2.74 7.09 -3.01
C PRO A 88 -1.77 6.06 -2.42
N MET A 89 -1.01 6.42 -1.38
CA MET A 89 0.06 5.59 -0.83
C MET A 89 -0.22 5.22 0.62
N VAL A 90 -0.10 3.93 0.92
CA VAL A 90 -0.30 3.39 2.28
C VAL A 90 0.63 4.05 3.29
N ALA A 91 1.89 4.32 2.92
CA ALA A 91 2.91 4.86 3.82
C ALA A 91 2.57 6.24 4.43
N ILE A 92 1.69 7.01 3.80
CA ILE A 92 1.32 8.37 4.24
C ILE A 92 -0.16 8.50 4.58
N ARG A 93 -0.94 7.41 4.45
CA ARG A 93 -2.38 7.41 4.64
C ARG A 93 -2.71 7.27 6.12
N LEU A 94 -3.73 7.98 6.58
CA LEU A 94 -4.22 7.84 7.96
C LEU A 94 -4.94 6.49 8.15
N LYS A 95 -4.80 5.88 9.33
CA LYS A 95 -5.58 4.76 9.81
C LYS A 95 -6.07 5.05 11.22
N TRP A 96 -7.36 4.90 11.44
CA TRP A 96 -7.96 4.96 12.77
C TRP A 96 -8.34 3.55 13.20
N THR A 97 -8.05 3.21 14.45
CA THR A 97 -8.44 1.93 15.05
C THR A 97 -8.94 2.20 16.45
N VAL A 98 -10.13 1.70 16.76
CA VAL A 98 -10.77 1.83 18.06
C VAL A 98 -10.39 0.61 18.91
N HIS A 99 -9.92 0.90 20.10
CA HIS A 99 -9.51 -0.08 21.10
C HIS A 99 -10.27 0.17 22.40
N ARG A 100 -10.79 -0.90 23.00
CA ARG A 100 -11.34 -0.87 24.35
C ARG A 100 -10.22 -1.01 25.37
N GLY A 101 -10.13 -0.06 26.30
CA GLY A 101 -9.23 -0.13 27.45
C GLY A 101 -9.74 -1.06 28.54
N ASP A 102 -8.86 -1.46 29.46
CA ASP A 102 -9.19 -2.28 30.62
C ASP A 102 -10.23 -1.63 31.55
N ASP A 103 -10.29 -0.30 31.52
CA ASP A 103 -11.27 0.54 32.22
C ASP A 103 -12.66 0.54 31.57
N GLY A 104 -12.82 -0.15 30.43
CA GLY A 104 -14.06 -0.25 29.69
C GLY A 104 -14.43 1.01 28.89
N GLN A 105 -13.57 2.04 28.87
CA GLN A 105 -13.67 3.13 27.90
C GLN A 105 -12.98 2.75 26.60
N PHE A 106 -13.24 3.55 25.57
CA PHE A 106 -12.69 3.38 24.25
C PHE A 106 -11.66 4.47 23.95
N TYR A 107 -10.65 4.07 23.19
CA TYR A 107 -9.55 4.88 22.73
C TYR A 107 -9.43 4.73 21.23
N VAL A 108 -9.25 5.84 20.52
CA VAL A 108 -9.01 5.85 19.07
C VAL A 108 -7.53 6.07 18.84
N HIS A 109 -6.90 5.13 18.14
CA HIS A 109 -5.51 5.23 17.72
C HIS A 109 -5.48 5.69 16.27
N GLU A 110 -4.97 6.90 16.05
CA GLU A 110 -4.69 7.46 14.73
C GLU A 110 -3.23 7.20 14.36
N THR A 111 -2.98 6.55 13.24
CA THR A 111 -1.63 6.24 12.75
C THR A 111 -1.47 6.71 11.32
N ILE A 112 -0.35 7.35 10.99
CA ILE A 112 -0.01 7.72 9.61
C ILE A 112 0.88 6.60 9.03
N GLY A 113 0.39 5.88 8.04
CA GLY A 113 1.04 4.69 7.54
C GLY A 113 1.09 3.56 8.58
N GLU A 114 1.68 2.43 8.21
CA GLU A 114 1.67 1.23 9.05
C GLU A 114 2.71 1.28 10.19
N GLN A 115 3.78 2.05 10.02
CA GLN A 115 4.95 2.00 10.92
C GLN A 115 5.07 3.19 11.88
N SER A 116 4.16 4.15 11.84
CA SER A 116 4.24 5.32 12.73
C SER A 116 3.76 5.00 14.14
N ALA A 117 4.23 5.81 15.10
CA ALA A 117 3.66 5.81 16.44
C ALA A 117 2.21 6.34 16.40
N PRO A 118 1.24 5.66 17.05
CA PRO A 118 -0.15 6.10 17.06
C PRO A 118 -0.36 7.31 17.97
N VAL A 119 -1.16 8.26 17.52
CA VAL A 119 -1.75 9.33 18.34
C VAL A 119 -3.04 8.79 18.95
N VAL A 120 -3.12 8.77 20.28
CA VAL A 120 -4.25 8.19 21.00
C VAL A 120 -5.20 9.28 21.46
N SER A 121 -6.49 9.14 21.14
CA SER A 121 -7.58 9.99 21.60
C SER A 121 -8.53 9.20 22.51
N GLY A 122 -8.89 9.76 23.67
CA GLY A 122 -9.75 9.11 24.66
C GLY A 122 -9.39 9.52 26.09
N PRO A 123 -10.06 8.96 27.12
CA PRO A 123 -11.13 7.96 27.03
C PRO A 123 -12.46 8.53 26.52
N MET A 124 -13.25 7.71 25.83
CA MET A 124 -14.61 8.05 25.38
C MET A 124 -15.53 6.82 25.37
N THR A 125 -16.83 7.03 25.18
CA THR A 125 -17.79 5.92 25.05
C THR A 125 -17.66 5.22 23.70
N SER A 126 -18.21 4.00 23.58
CA SER A 126 -18.24 3.21 22.34
C SER A 126 -18.76 4.03 21.15
N GLU A 127 -19.97 4.60 21.28
CA GLU A 127 -20.60 5.42 20.24
C GLU A 127 -19.80 6.69 19.92
N ALA A 128 -19.21 7.33 20.93
CA ALA A 128 -18.38 8.51 20.72
C ALA A 128 -17.09 8.18 19.96
N ALA A 129 -16.50 7.00 20.18
CA ALA A 129 -15.32 6.54 19.45
C ALA A 129 -15.64 6.29 17.97
N VAL A 130 -16.75 5.62 17.67
CA VAL A 130 -17.20 5.40 16.29
C VAL A 130 -17.45 6.74 15.59
N HIS A 131 -18.24 7.63 16.21
CA HIS A 131 -18.52 8.94 15.66
C HIS A 131 -17.26 9.80 15.49
N PHE A 132 -16.29 9.71 16.41
CA PHE A 132 -15.02 10.40 16.29
C PHE A 132 -14.26 9.97 15.03
N VAL A 133 -14.19 8.66 14.79
CA VAL A 133 -13.53 8.08 13.62
C VAL A 133 -14.25 8.49 12.34
N ASP A 134 -15.58 8.44 12.30
CA ASP A 134 -16.37 8.85 11.13
C ASP A 134 -16.14 10.33 10.79
N ALA A 135 -16.22 11.21 11.79
CA ALA A 135 -15.99 12.64 11.59
C ALA A 135 -14.57 12.96 11.10
N HIS A 136 -13.55 12.24 11.58
CA HIS A 136 -12.17 12.41 11.13
C HIS A 136 -11.96 11.88 9.71
N GLU A 137 -12.63 10.80 9.35
CA GLU A 137 -12.58 10.25 8.00
C GLU A 137 -13.20 11.22 6.98
N ASP A 138 -14.38 11.79 7.28
CA ASP A 138 -15.00 12.84 6.46
C ASP A 138 -14.11 14.09 6.34
N GLU A 139 -13.51 14.53 7.45
CA GLU A 139 -12.58 15.67 7.44
C GLU A 139 -11.35 15.38 6.56
N ALA A 140 -10.77 14.19 6.69
CA ALA A 140 -9.62 13.79 5.91
C ALA A 140 -9.94 13.72 4.42
N HIS A 141 -11.11 13.18 4.04
CA HIS A 141 -11.59 13.19 2.65
C HIS A 141 -11.68 14.60 2.10
N ARG A 142 -12.34 15.51 2.81
CA ARG A 142 -12.45 16.91 2.39
C ARG A 142 -11.09 17.55 2.18
N ARG A 143 -10.18 17.43 3.17
CA ARG A 143 -8.83 17.99 3.07
C ARG A 143 -8.03 17.39 1.92
N PHE A 144 -8.18 16.10 1.67
CA PHE A 144 -7.52 15.43 0.56
C PHE A 144 -8.05 15.92 -0.80
N GLU A 145 -9.36 16.10 -0.95
CA GLU A 145 -9.97 16.63 -2.17
C GLU A 145 -9.57 18.09 -2.43
N GLU A 146 -9.52 18.91 -1.38
CA GLU A 146 -8.99 20.28 -1.44
C GLU A 146 -7.54 20.29 -1.92
N LEU A 147 -6.68 19.46 -1.31
CA LEU A 147 -5.29 19.32 -1.70
C LEU A 147 -5.14 18.81 -3.15
N ARG A 148 -5.95 17.83 -3.55
CA ARG A 148 -5.99 17.32 -4.93
C ARG A 148 -6.34 18.43 -5.92
N SER A 149 -7.33 19.24 -5.60
CA SER A 149 -7.78 20.36 -6.44
C SER A 149 -6.70 21.44 -6.52
N GLU A 150 -6.03 21.73 -5.40
CA GLU A 150 -4.91 22.66 -5.36
C GLU A 150 -3.75 22.19 -6.25
N ILE A 151 -3.32 20.92 -6.11
CA ILE A 151 -2.21 20.36 -6.90
C ILE A 151 -2.59 20.32 -8.38
N ALA A 152 -3.82 19.92 -8.73
CA ALA A 152 -4.28 19.94 -10.12
C ALA A 152 -4.29 21.36 -10.70
N GLY A 153 -4.72 22.36 -9.92
CA GLY A 153 -4.70 23.78 -10.32
C GLY A 153 -3.29 24.36 -10.47
N ARG A 154 -2.37 24.04 -9.54
CA ARG A 154 -0.96 24.48 -9.58
C ARG A 154 -0.17 23.77 -10.69
N SER A 155 -0.43 22.49 -10.91
CA SER A 155 0.15 21.74 -12.03
C SER A 155 -0.31 22.28 -13.39
N SER A 156 -1.56 22.75 -13.47
CA SER A 156 -2.06 23.41 -14.68
C SER A 156 -1.32 24.72 -14.95
N LEU A 157 -1.07 25.54 -13.93
CA LEU A 157 -0.34 26.81 -14.07
C LEU A 157 1.12 26.59 -14.49
N ALA A 158 1.81 25.59 -13.91
CA ALA A 158 3.17 25.23 -14.29
C ALA A 158 3.28 24.70 -15.73
N ASP A 159 2.24 24.06 -16.27
CA ASP A 159 2.21 23.60 -17.66
C ASP A 159 2.05 24.77 -18.66
N TYR A 160 1.25 25.79 -18.31
CA TYR A 160 1.14 27.03 -19.10
C TYR A 160 2.44 27.84 -19.14
N GLU A 161 3.22 27.87 -18.05
CA GLU A 161 4.50 28.60 -18.02
C GLU A 161 5.57 27.95 -18.93
N ARG A 162 5.56 26.62 -19.09
CA ARG A 162 6.49 25.93 -20.01
C ARG A 162 6.16 26.15 -21.49
N LYS A 163 4.90 26.46 -21.82
CA LYS A 163 4.43 26.66 -23.20
C LYS A 163 4.56 28.11 -23.70
N GLY A 164 4.93 29.05 -22.82
CA GLY A 164 5.08 30.47 -23.14
C GLY A 164 6.46 30.90 -23.67
N GLU A 165 7.46 30.02 -23.66
CA GLU A 165 8.78 30.25 -24.25
C GLU A 165 8.93 29.42 -25.54
N ALA A 166 8.43 29.96 -26.66
CA ALA A 166 8.77 29.49 -28.01
C ALA A 166 8.68 30.65 -29.02
#